data_AF-K5X4W2-F1
#
_entry.id   AF-K5X4W2-F1
#
_cell.length_a   1.000
_cell.length_b   1.000
_cell.length_c   1.000
_cell.angle_alpha   90.00
_cell.angle_beta   90.00
_cell.angle_gamma   90.00
#
_symmetry.space_group_name_H-M   'P 1'
#
loop_
_entity.id
_entity.type
_entity.pdbx_description
1 polymer ?
#
loop_
_entity_poly.entity_id
_entity_poly.type
_entity_poly.pdbx_seq_one_letter_code
_entity_poly.pdbx_strand_id
1 'polypeptide(L)'
;MNFFRSSKPIELPKHNCVLPHALRVPSLEKLVGKRVVLASNSPRRKEILRTVGLEPEIVPSTFEEDLSHGQFEDLHEYPVATATHKAVEVYQRLVSESPEDSPDLVIAADTVVLTHPPPGLDSVPFEHEGSVHQEVLEKPSSKQDNLRMLLDLNCAICEVVTGVSLVYPVLEAPGYKIKSLDERTLVHFADNPKELLEAYANSGEGVDRAGGFAVQVPKCECLCSSIQGLGGLLIRKVDGDYQNVVGFPVASFFKFLEVLCEEEDDFLEV
;
A
#
# COMPACT_ATOMS: atom_id res chain seq x y z
N MET A 1 28.21 5.67 -54.34
CA MET A 1 27.08 5.17 -53.53
C MET A 1 27.54 5.07 -52.09
N ASN A 2 27.34 6.12 -51.28
CA ASN A 2 27.57 6.08 -49.84
C ASN A 2 26.20 6.11 -49.16
N PHE A 3 25.75 4.95 -48.67
CA PHE A 3 24.61 4.84 -47.77
C PHE A 3 25.08 5.25 -46.37
N PHE A 4 24.90 6.53 -46.01
CA PHE A 4 24.92 6.93 -44.61
C PHE A 4 23.63 6.43 -43.96
N ARG A 5 23.74 5.38 -43.14
CA ARG A 5 22.70 5.04 -42.16
C ARG A 5 22.61 6.20 -41.17
N SER A 6 21.58 7.01 -41.30
CA SER A 6 21.13 7.89 -40.23
C SER A 6 20.59 7.01 -39.10
N SER A 7 21.43 6.70 -38.12
CA SER A 7 20.95 6.26 -36.82
C SER A 7 20.36 7.49 -36.14
N LYS A 8 19.02 7.64 -36.20
CA LYS A 8 18.33 8.55 -35.30
C LYS A 8 18.80 8.22 -33.87
N PRO A 9 19.20 9.21 -33.05
CA PRO A 9 19.47 8.95 -31.65
C PRO A 9 18.22 8.32 -31.03
N ILE A 10 18.39 7.22 -30.32
CA ILE A 10 17.33 6.60 -29.54
C ILE A 10 17.01 7.62 -28.44
N GLU A 11 15.92 8.37 -28.58
CA GLU A 11 15.41 9.20 -27.48
C GLU A 11 15.08 8.26 -26.34
N LEU A 12 15.85 8.37 -25.25
CA LEU A 12 15.54 7.66 -24.03
C LEU A 12 14.21 8.20 -23.52
N PRO A 13 13.30 7.33 -23.05
CA PRO A 13 12.03 7.79 -22.53
C PRO A 13 12.29 8.75 -21.35
N LYS A 14 11.55 9.87 -21.35
CA LYS A 14 11.67 10.93 -20.34
C LYS A 14 11.47 10.39 -18.92
N HIS A 15 10.62 9.35 -18.81
CA HIS A 15 10.31 8.66 -17.57
C HIS A 15 10.61 7.17 -17.73
N ASN A 16 11.10 6.52 -16.69
CA ASN A 16 11.17 5.07 -16.64
C ASN A 16 11.16 4.60 -15.19
N CYS A 17 10.09 3.91 -14.78
CA CYS A 17 9.99 3.33 -13.45
C CYS A 17 10.53 1.90 -13.38
N VAL A 18 10.77 1.22 -14.50
CA VAL A 18 11.17 -0.20 -14.50
C VAL A 18 12.69 -0.34 -14.35
N LEU A 19 13.12 -0.97 -13.26
CA LEU A 19 14.52 -1.18 -12.92
C LEU A 19 15.12 -2.40 -13.63
N PRO A 20 16.46 -2.47 -13.78
CA PRO A 20 17.12 -3.57 -14.50
C PRO A 20 16.85 -4.96 -13.93
N HIS A 21 16.60 -5.07 -12.61
CA HIS A 21 16.32 -6.34 -11.93
C HIS A 21 14.84 -6.74 -11.93
N ALA A 22 13.96 -5.91 -12.52
CA ALA A 22 12.55 -6.24 -12.68
C ALA A 22 12.39 -7.53 -13.49
N LEU A 23 11.39 -8.34 -13.12
CA LEU A 23 11.01 -9.49 -13.92
C LEU A 23 10.49 -9.04 -15.29
N ARG A 24 10.80 -9.81 -16.33
CA ARG A 24 10.36 -9.56 -17.71
C ARG A 24 9.04 -10.27 -17.96
N VAL A 25 7.97 -9.68 -17.43
CA VAL A 25 6.58 -10.12 -17.61
C VAL A 25 5.78 -9.04 -18.33
N PRO A 26 4.72 -9.38 -19.09
CA PRO A 26 4.00 -8.41 -19.93
C PRO A 26 3.52 -7.16 -19.18
N SER A 27 3.02 -7.34 -17.96
CA SER A 27 2.53 -6.25 -17.10
C SER A 27 3.61 -5.24 -16.73
N LEU A 28 4.83 -5.71 -16.43
CA LEU A 28 5.98 -4.84 -16.14
C LEU A 28 6.57 -4.22 -17.41
N GLU A 29 6.54 -4.95 -18.53
CA GLU A 29 7.01 -4.42 -19.81
C GLU A 29 6.13 -3.28 -20.33
N LYS A 30 4.81 -3.33 -20.10
CA LYS A 30 3.89 -2.22 -20.42
C LYS A 30 4.23 -0.92 -19.65
N LEU A 31 4.91 -0.99 -18.50
CA LEU A 31 5.33 0.18 -17.72
C LEU A 31 6.65 0.79 -18.19
N VAL A 32 7.37 0.14 -19.12
CA VAL A 32 8.66 0.67 -19.63
C VAL A 32 8.41 1.98 -20.37
N GLY A 33 9.15 3.02 -19.98
CA GLY A 33 9.02 4.34 -20.59
C GLY A 33 7.82 5.16 -20.12
N LYS A 34 7.01 4.64 -19.20
CA LYS A 34 5.82 5.29 -18.63
C LYS A 34 6.15 6.09 -17.37
N ARG A 35 5.45 7.20 -17.15
CA ARG A 35 5.47 8.01 -15.93
C ARG A 35 4.52 7.41 -14.90
N VAL A 36 5.06 6.55 -14.04
CA VAL A 36 4.32 5.98 -12.92
C VAL A 36 4.57 6.79 -11.66
N VAL A 37 3.51 7.20 -10.99
CA VAL A 37 3.52 7.99 -9.76
C VAL A 37 2.98 7.16 -8.60
N LEU A 38 3.68 7.18 -7.47
CA LEU A 38 3.21 6.68 -6.18
C LEU A 38 2.69 7.85 -5.34
N ALA A 39 1.39 7.89 -5.13
CA ALA A 39 0.65 8.86 -4.34
C ALA A 39 0.79 8.60 -2.82
N SER A 40 2.02 8.46 -2.32
CA SER A 40 2.27 8.10 -0.92
C SER A 40 3.56 8.67 -0.36
N ASN A 41 3.49 9.15 0.89
CA ASN A 41 4.65 9.53 1.71
C ASN A 41 5.36 8.36 2.38
N SER A 42 4.86 7.12 2.25
CA SER A 42 5.39 5.97 2.99
C SER A 42 6.71 5.46 2.41
N PRO A 43 7.83 5.52 3.16
CA PRO A 43 9.11 4.96 2.70
C PRO A 43 9.04 3.45 2.46
N ARG A 44 8.20 2.75 3.23
CA ARG A 44 8.02 1.29 3.13
C ARG A 44 7.41 0.88 1.79
N ARG A 45 6.39 1.59 1.32
CA ARG A 45 5.74 1.31 0.02
C ARG A 45 6.72 1.49 -1.14
N LYS A 46 7.52 2.56 -1.09
CA LYS A 46 8.61 2.80 -2.05
C LYS A 46 9.63 1.66 -2.02
N GLU A 47 10.05 1.20 -0.84
CA GLU A 47 11.02 0.10 -0.70
C GLU A 47 10.47 -1.23 -1.26
N ILE A 48 9.20 -1.55 -0.99
CA ILE A 48 8.53 -2.74 -1.50
C ILE A 48 8.52 -2.73 -3.03
N LEU A 49 8.05 -1.65 -3.65
CA LEU A 49 8.02 -1.51 -5.11
C LEU A 49 9.44 -1.58 -5.71
N ARG A 50 10.42 -0.93 -5.08
CA ARG A 50 11.81 -0.98 -5.56
C ARG A 50 12.37 -2.40 -5.54
N THR A 51 12.02 -3.19 -4.52
CA THR A 51 12.48 -4.58 -4.38
C THR A 51 12.05 -5.44 -5.55
N VAL A 52 10.84 -5.21 -6.08
CA VAL A 52 10.28 -5.92 -7.23
C VAL A 52 10.64 -5.29 -8.59
N GLY A 53 11.44 -4.23 -8.58
CA GLY A 53 11.95 -3.60 -9.80
C GLY A 53 11.13 -2.43 -10.31
N LEU A 54 10.32 -1.80 -9.46
CA LEU A 54 9.58 -0.58 -9.76
C LEU A 54 10.08 0.60 -8.92
N GLU A 55 10.50 1.68 -9.56
CA GLU A 55 10.88 2.96 -8.94
C GLU A 55 9.98 4.07 -9.50
N PRO A 56 8.73 4.18 -9.03
CA PRO A 56 7.84 5.26 -9.42
C PRO A 56 8.29 6.61 -8.84
N GLU A 57 7.87 7.69 -9.48
CA GLU A 57 7.97 9.05 -8.95
C GLU A 57 7.12 9.17 -7.68
N ILE A 58 7.62 9.84 -6.65
CA ILE A 58 6.89 10.00 -5.38
C ILE A 58 6.22 11.37 -5.36
N VAL A 59 4.88 11.38 -5.45
CA VAL A 59 4.08 12.61 -5.35
C VAL A 59 3.00 12.38 -4.30
N PRO A 60 3.22 12.77 -3.04
CA PRO A 60 2.25 12.55 -1.98
C PRO A 60 0.92 13.27 -2.24
N SER A 61 -0.18 12.65 -1.84
CA SER A 61 -1.50 13.27 -1.89
C SER A 61 -1.66 14.35 -0.81
N THR A 62 -2.48 15.35 -1.12
CA THR A 62 -2.93 16.38 -0.15
C THR A 62 -4.37 16.15 0.32
N PHE A 63 -4.98 15.01 -0.01
CA PHE A 63 -6.31 14.65 0.47
C PHE A 63 -6.31 14.52 2.00
N GLU A 64 -7.25 15.20 2.67
CA GLU A 64 -7.46 15.11 4.11
C GLU A 64 -8.16 13.76 4.37
N GLU A 65 -7.46 12.83 5.02
CA GLU A 65 -7.93 11.44 5.27
C GLU A 65 -9.04 11.41 6.33
N ASP A 66 -10.17 12.06 6.07
CA ASP A 66 -11.21 12.38 7.05
C ASP A 66 -12.58 11.72 6.76
N LEU A 67 -12.57 10.71 5.88
CA LEU A 67 -13.76 9.93 5.54
C LEU A 67 -14.34 9.28 6.80
N SER A 68 -15.61 9.56 7.11
CA SER A 68 -16.30 8.96 8.25
C SER A 68 -16.40 7.44 8.10
N HIS A 69 -15.93 6.66 9.07
CA HIS A 69 -16.04 5.20 9.04
C HIS A 69 -17.50 4.72 9.00
N GLY A 70 -18.42 5.47 9.62
CA GLY A 70 -19.84 5.11 9.68
C GLY A 70 -20.60 5.21 8.37
N GLN A 71 -19.96 5.69 7.29
CA GLN A 71 -20.55 5.71 5.95
C GLN A 71 -20.40 4.37 5.20
N PHE A 72 -19.56 3.46 5.71
CA PHE A 72 -19.28 2.17 5.07
C PHE A 72 -20.05 1.05 5.77
N GLU A 73 -20.82 0.28 5.00
CA GLU A 73 -21.43 -0.96 5.50
C GLU A 73 -20.38 -2.04 5.73
N ASP A 74 -19.37 -2.10 4.85
CA ASP A 74 -18.18 -2.92 4.97
C ASP A 74 -16.94 -2.05 5.24
N LEU A 75 -16.33 -2.16 6.43
CA LEU A 75 -15.14 -1.39 6.79
C LEU A 75 -13.92 -1.68 5.90
N HIS A 76 -13.90 -2.80 5.16
CA HIS A 76 -12.84 -3.07 4.18
C HIS A 76 -12.87 -2.10 2.99
N GLU A 77 -14.02 -1.47 2.71
CA GLU A 77 -14.15 -0.46 1.66
C GLU A 77 -13.50 0.88 2.04
N TYR A 78 -13.35 1.16 3.34
CA TYR A 78 -12.75 2.40 3.84
C TYR A 78 -11.33 2.65 3.28
N PRO A 79 -10.35 1.75 3.45
CA PRO A 79 -9.01 1.98 2.90
C PRO A 79 -9.00 2.04 1.37
N VAL A 80 -9.92 1.36 0.68
CA VAL A 80 -10.07 1.44 -0.77
C VAL A 80 -10.56 2.83 -1.20
N ALA A 81 -11.57 3.37 -0.52
CA ALA A 81 -12.09 4.71 -0.78
C ALA A 81 -11.02 5.76 -0.50
N THR A 82 -10.33 5.69 0.64
CA THR A 82 -9.24 6.59 1.00
C THR A 82 -8.10 6.55 -0.03
N ALA A 83 -7.67 5.35 -0.45
CA ALA A 83 -6.68 5.20 -1.52
C ALA A 83 -7.16 5.80 -2.85
N THR A 84 -8.43 5.60 -3.20
CA THR A 84 -9.03 6.13 -4.42
C THR A 84 -9.00 7.66 -4.43
N HIS A 85 -9.43 8.30 -3.34
CA HIS A 85 -9.39 9.76 -3.21
C HIS A 85 -7.96 10.31 -3.31
N LYS A 86 -6.97 9.65 -2.68
CA LYS A 86 -5.55 10.01 -2.80
C LYS A 86 -5.05 9.94 -4.25
N ALA A 87 -5.36 8.85 -4.97
CA ALA A 87 -4.92 8.66 -6.34
C ALA A 87 -5.55 9.68 -7.30
N VAL A 88 -6.87 9.90 -7.18
CA VAL A 88 -7.62 10.83 -8.03
C VAL A 88 -7.15 12.26 -7.82
N GLU A 89 -6.94 12.68 -6.56
CA GLU A 89 -6.42 14.01 -6.24
C GLU A 89 -5.06 14.24 -6.91
N VAL A 90 -4.10 13.32 -6.72
CA VAL A 90 -2.76 13.44 -7.33
C VAL A 90 -2.85 13.44 -8.85
N TYR A 91 -3.65 12.57 -9.45
CA TYR A 91 -3.84 12.53 -10.90
C TYR A 91 -4.39 13.86 -11.44
N GLN A 92 -5.50 14.35 -10.88
CA GLN A 92 -6.13 15.59 -11.33
C GLN A 92 -5.24 16.81 -11.15
N ARG A 93 -4.51 16.89 -10.03
CA ARG A 93 -3.55 17.96 -9.77
C ARG A 93 -2.41 17.94 -10.78
N LEU A 94 -1.79 16.79 -11.03
CA LEU A 94 -0.67 16.68 -11.97
C LEU A 94 -1.10 16.95 -13.42
N VAL A 95 -2.27 16.46 -13.83
CA VAL A 95 -2.85 16.79 -15.15
C VAL A 95 -3.10 18.29 -15.29
N SER A 96 -3.58 18.95 -14.24
CA SER A 96 -3.85 20.39 -14.27
C SER A 96 -2.57 21.23 -14.27
N GLU A 97 -1.56 20.83 -13.49
CA GLU A 97 -0.27 21.54 -13.35
C GLU A 97 0.63 21.36 -14.58
N SER A 98 0.58 20.21 -15.24
CA SER A 98 1.43 19.90 -16.40
C SER A 98 0.73 18.93 -17.37
N PRO A 99 -0.22 19.42 -18.20
CA PRO A 99 -0.96 18.58 -19.14
C PRO A 99 -0.07 17.84 -20.15
N GLU A 100 1.04 18.45 -20.56
CA GLU A 100 2.01 17.89 -21.52
C GLU A 100 2.92 16.82 -20.88
N ASP A 101 2.82 16.61 -19.57
CA ASP A 101 3.62 15.65 -18.81
C ASP A 101 2.74 14.91 -17.80
N SER A 102 1.49 14.63 -18.14
CA SER A 102 0.57 13.92 -17.24
C SER A 102 1.09 12.52 -16.88
N PRO A 103 0.75 12.01 -15.68
CA PRO A 103 1.13 10.65 -15.31
C PRO A 103 0.37 9.63 -16.15
N ASP A 104 1.08 8.59 -16.61
CA ASP A 104 0.48 7.43 -17.27
C ASP A 104 -0.26 6.53 -16.28
N LEU A 105 0.21 6.50 -15.02
CA LEU A 105 -0.36 5.70 -13.95
C LEU A 105 -0.10 6.35 -12.60
N VAL A 106 -1.14 6.55 -11.81
CA VAL A 106 -1.04 6.93 -10.40
C VAL A 106 -1.46 5.75 -9.53
N ILE A 107 -0.61 5.39 -8.57
CA ILE A 107 -0.82 4.32 -7.61
C ILE A 107 -0.97 4.96 -6.23
N ALA A 108 -2.08 4.72 -5.55
CA ALA A 108 -2.24 5.06 -4.14
C ALA A 108 -2.51 3.80 -3.31
N ALA A 109 -2.22 3.88 -2.02
CA ALA A 109 -2.58 2.84 -1.08
C ALA A 109 -2.93 3.44 0.28
N ASP A 110 -3.82 2.76 0.99
CA ASP A 110 -4.18 3.07 2.36
C ASP A 110 -4.24 1.79 3.19
N THR A 111 -3.74 1.83 4.42
CA THR A 111 -3.58 0.63 5.26
C THR A 111 -4.14 0.92 6.64
N VAL A 112 -5.05 0.06 7.09
CA VAL A 112 -5.70 0.13 8.42
C VAL A 112 -5.62 -1.22 9.13
N VAL A 113 -5.82 -1.20 10.44
CA VAL A 113 -5.95 -2.41 11.25
C VAL A 113 -7.36 -2.48 11.81
N LEU A 114 -8.04 -3.59 11.64
CA LEU A 114 -9.33 -3.87 12.28
C LEU A 114 -9.08 -4.73 13.52
N THR A 115 -9.66 -4.35 14.66
CA THR A 115 -9.44 -5.02 15.96
C THR A 115 -9.76 -6.51 15.96
N HIS A 116 -10.70 -6.95 15.13
CA HIS A 116 -11.16 -8.33 15.03
C HIS A 116 -11.44 -8.69 13.58
N PRO A 117 -11.24 -9.95 13.15
CA PRO A 117 -11.72 -10.42 11.85
C PRO A 117 -13.25 -10.55 11.82
N PRO A 118 -13.87 -10.59 10.63
CA PRO A 118 -15.31 -10.76 10.51
C PRO A 118 -15.77 -12.12 11.08
N PRO A 119 -17.00 -12.22 11.63
CA PRO A 119 -17.56 -13.47 12.13
C PRO A 119 -17.63 -14.53 11.02
N GLY A 120 -17.20 -15.77 11.32
CA GLY A 120 -17.33 -16.90 10.40
C GLY A 120 -16.05 -17.33 9.65
N LEU A 121 -14.89 -16.73 9.96
CA LEU A 121 -13.61 -17.29 9.55
C LEU A 121 -13.24 -18.49 10.45
N ASP A 122 -13.13 -19.69 9.86
CA ASP A 122 -13.09 -21.04 10.50
C ASP A 122 -12.00 -21.29 11.57
N SER A 123 -11.18 -20.31 11.92
CA SER A 123 -10.00 -20.48 12.78
C SER A 123 -9.99 -19.65 14.06
N VAL A 124 -11.07 -18.94 14.41
CA VAL A 124 -11.12 -18.13 15.62
C VAL A 124 -12.16 -18.67 16.62
N PRO A 125 -11.74 -19.31 17.73
CA PRO A 125 -12.67 -19.70 18.79
C PRO A 125 -13.12 -18.44 19.52
N PHE A 126 -14.21 -17.83 19.04
CA PHE A 126 -14.88 -16.75 19.77
C PHE A 126 -15.79 -17.35 20.84
N GLU A 127 -15.27 -17.50 22.07
CA GLU A 127 -16.08 -17.67 23.28
C GLU A 127 -16.56 -16.31 23.81
N HIS A 128 -17.06 -15.43 22.94
CA HIS A 128 -17.78 -14.24 23.37
C HIS A 128 -19.06 -14.09 22.54
N GLU A 129 -20.16 -14.58 23.10
CA GLU A 129 -21.54 -14.23 22.73
C GLU A 129 -21.75 -12.73 22.97
N GLY A 130 -21.39 -11.92 21.98
CA GLY A 130 -21.66 -10.50 21.92
C GLY A 130 -21.28 -10.00 20.53
N SER A 131 -22.03 -9.07 19.98
CA SER A 131 -21.71 -8.42 18.70
C SER A 131 -20.35 -7.73 18.83
N VAL A 132 -19.28 -8.42 18.43
CA VAL A 132 -17.93 -7.85 18.39
C VAL A 132 -17.91 -6.91 17.18
N HIS A 133 -18.16 -5.62 17.42
CA HIS A 133 -18.04 -4.61 16.40
C HIS A 133 -16.56 -4.43 16.04
N GLN A 134 -16.23 -4.51 14.75
CA GLN A 134 -14.89 -4.19 14.26
C GLN A 134 -14.63 -2.70 14.47
N GLU A 135 -13.48 -2.37 15.03
CA GLU A 135 -13.01 -0.99 15.16
C GLU A 135 -11.77 -0.78 14.28
N VAL A 136 -11.73 0.37 13.60
CA VAL A 136 -10.58 0.78 12.78
C VAL A 136 -9.52 1.42 13.68
N LEU A 137 -8.34 0.84 13.70
CA LEU A 137 -7.13 1.38 14.31
C LEU A 137 -6.23 1.98 13.23
N GLU A 138 -6.18 3.31 13.20
CA GLU A 138 -5.26 4.08 12.38
C GLU A 138 -3.90 4.25 13.10
N LYS A 139 -3.17 5.31 12.78
CA LYS A 139 -1.90 5.65 13.44
C LYS A 139 -2.19 6.16 14.87
N PRO A 140 -1.41 5.75 15.88
CA PRO A 140 -1.61 6.23 17.23
C PRO A 140 -1.36 7.74 17.33
N SER A 141 -2.26 8.45 18.02
CA SER A 141 -2.18 9.89 18.24
C SER A 141 -1.10 10.30 19.27
N SER A 142 -0.73 9.36 20.13
CA SER A 142 0.26 9.54 21.18
C SER A 142 0.90 8.21 21.57
N LYS A 143 1.98 8.27 22.33
CA LYS A 143 2.61 7.08 22.90
C LYS A 143 1.69 6.30 23.85
N GLN A 144 0.87 7.01 24.61
CA GLN A 144 -0.14 6.41 25.49
C GLN A 144 -1.22 5.69 24.67
N ASP A 145 -1.65 6.30 23.56
CA ASP A 145 -2.58 5.69 22.62
C ASP A 145 -1.96 4.46 21.93
N ASN A 146 -0.67 4.51 21.57
CA ASN A 146 0.04 3.35 21.06
C ASN A 146 0.03 2.20 22.08
N LEU A 147 0.36 2.47 23.36
CA LEU A 147 0.33 1.44 24.40
C LEU A 147 -1.09 0.88 24.60
N ARG A 148 -2.12 1.72 24.55
CA ARG A 148 -3.53 1.29 24.61
C ARG A 148 -3.83 0.31 23.46
N MET A 149 -3.55 0.70 22.21
CA MET A 149 -3.74 -0.18 21.04
C MET A 149 -3.01 -1.52 21.20
N LEU A 150 -1.76 -1.51 21.68
CA LEU A 150 -0.98 -2.73 21.89
C LEU A 150 -1.57 -3.64 22.97
N LEU A 151 -2.17 -3.06 24.02
CA LEU A 151 -2.85 -3.82 25.06
C LEU A 151 -4.15 -4.45 24.53
N ASP A 152 -4.91 -3.70 23.71
CA ASP A 152 -6.14 -4.18 23.08
C ASP A 152 -5.86 -5.34 22.11
N LEU A 153 -4.74 -5.28 21.38
CA LEU A 153 -4.31 -6.30 20.43
C LEU A 153 -3.63 -7.51 21.07
N ASN A 154 -3.13 -7.41 22.31
CA ASN A 154 -2.37 -8.48 22.96
C ASN A 154 -3.22 -9.75 23.13
N CYS A 155 -2.64 -10.93 22.88
CA CYS A 155 -3.36 -12.21 22.85
C CYS A 155 -4.52 -12.30 21.84
N ALA A 156 -4.74 -11.30 20.99
CA ALA A 156 -5.84 -11.25 20.05
C ALA A 156 -5.37 -11.50 18.60
N ILE A 157 -6.35 -11.55 17.70
CA ILE A 157 -6.15 -11.58 16.26
C ILE A 157 -6.76 -10.31 15.70
N CYS A 158 -5.96 -9.56 14.96
CA CYS A 158 -6.44 -8.41 14.18
C CYS A 158 -6.29 -8.67 12.69
N GLU A 159 -6.97 -7.88 11.90
CA GLU A 159 -6.92 -7.93 10.44
C GLU A 159 -6.27 -6.66 9.90
N VAL A 160 -5.23 -6.80 9.08
CA VAL A 160 -4.62 -5.70 8.36
C VAL A 160 -5.22 -5.65 6.97
N VAL A 161 -5.80 -4.51 6.62
CA VAL A 161 -6.44 -4.27 5.33
C VAL A 161 -5.69 -3.17 4.60
N THR A 162 -5.22 -3.45 3.39
CA THR A 162 -4.69 -2.41 2.49
C THR A 162 -5.53 -2.30 1.24
N GLY A 163 -6.11 -1.13 1.02
CA GLY A 163 -6.71 -0.75 -0.25
C GLY A 163 -5.65 -0.18 -1.19
N VAL A 164 -5.65 -0.59 -2.45
CA VAL A 164 -4.76 -0.06 -3.50
C VAL A 164 -5.63 0.41 -4.65
N SER A 165 -5.34 1.62 -5.16
CA SER A 165 -6.09 2.23 -6.26
C SER A 165 -5.16 2.71 -7.36
N LEU A 166 -5.56 2.41 -8.60
CA LEU A 166 -4.89 2.77 -9.83
C LEU A 166 -5.75 3.76 -10.59
N VAL A 167 -5.14 4.87 -11.00
CA VAL A 167 -5.76 5.87 -11.87
C VAL A 167 -4.89 6.04 -13.11
N TYR A 168 -5.51 5.90 -14.28
CA TYR A 168 -4.82 5.99 -15.58
C TYR A 168 -5.71 6.71 -16.60
N PRO A 169 -5.11 7.42 -17.57
CA PRO A 169 -5.85 8.21 -18.55
C PRO A 169 -6.68 7.32 -19.48
N VAL A 170 -7.83 7.83 -19.91
CA VAL A 170 -8.62 7.27 -21.02
C VAL A 170 -9.22 8.40 -21.85
N LEU A 171 -9.64 8.10 -23.08
CA LEU A 171 -10.25 9.08 -23.98
C LEU A 171 -11.70 9.43 -23.61
N GLU A 172 -12.35 8.60 -22.80
CA GLU A 172 -13.73 8.77 -22.35
C GLU A 172 -13.82 9.70 -21.14
N ALA A 173 -14.89 10.48 -21.03
CA ALA A 173 -15.12 11.33 -19.85
C ALA A 173 -15.23 10.46 -18.57
N PRO A 174 -14.55 10.81 -17.46
CA PRO A 174 -13.94 12.11 -17.13
C PRO A 174 -12.48 12.30 -17.56
N GLY A 175 -11.93 11.42 -18.41
CA GLY A 175 -10.55 11.45 -18.88
C GLY A 175 -9.62 10.52 -18.12
N TYR A 176 -10.15 9.66 -17.25
CA TYR A 176 -9.42 8.64 -16.52
C TYR A 176 -10.34 7.51 -16.04
N LYS A 177 -9.77 6.31 -15.86
CA LYS A 177 -10.41 5.17 -15.21
C LYS A 177 -9.81 4.96 -13.83
N ILE A 178 -10.60 4.38 -12.93
CA ILE A 178 -10.18 3.98 -11.59
C ILE A 178 -10.36 2.46 -11.48
N LYS A 179 -9.33 1.77 -10.99
CA LYS A 179 -9.36 0.34 -10.70
C LYS A 179 -8.73 0.12 -9.32
N SER A 180 -9.41 -0.61 -8.46
CA SER A 180 -8.99 -0.82 -7.07
C SER A 180 -9.06 -2.28 -6.66
N LEU A 181 -8.27 -2.63 -5.64
CA LEU A 181 -8.30 -3.90 -4.92
C LEU A 181 -8.13 -3.65 -3.43
N ASP A 182 -8.53 -4.61 -2.61
CA ASP A 182 -8.12 -4.74 -1.22
C ASP A 182 -7.39 -6.06 -0.98
N GLU A 183 -6.44 -6.05 -0.05
CA GLU A 183 -5.78 -7.24 0.48
C GLU A 183 -5.93 -7.30 1.99
N ARG A 184 -6.16 -8.50 2.52
CA ARG A 184 -6.50 -8.74 3.92
C ARG A 184 -5.55 -9.76 4.52
N THR A 185 -5.09 -9.50 5.73
CA THR A 185 -4.11 -10.39 6.38
C THR A 185 -4.33 -10.44 7.88
N LEU A 186 -4.43 -11.65 8.42
CA LEU A 186 -4.59 -11.84 9.85
C LEU A 186 -3.23 -11.78 10.56
N VAL A 187 -3.18 -11.06 11.67
CA VAL A 187 -1.99 -10.94 12.52
C VAL A 187 -2.36 -11.42 13.91
N HIS A 188 -1.65 -12.45 14.36
CA HIS A 188 -1.84 -13.06 15.67
C HIS A 188 -0.82 -12.50 16.64
N PHE A 189 -1.28 -11.78 17.65
CA PHE A 189 -0.40 -11.30 18.71
C PHE A 189 -0.07 -12.45 19.69
N ALA A 190 1.16 -12.43 20.19
CA ALA A 190 1.59 -13.31 21.26
C ALA A 190 0.96 -12.89 22.61
N ASP A 191 1.18 -13.70 23.64
CA ASP A 191 0.91 -13.30 25.02
C ASP A 191 2.14 -12.55 25.53
N ASN A 192 2.12 -11.23 25.37
CA ASN A 192 3.24 -10.37 25.71
C ASN A 192 3.09 -9.82 27.13
N PRO A 193 4.15 -9.84 27.95
CA PRO A 193 4.15 -9.16 29.24
C PRO A 193 4.03 -7.65 29.03
N LYS A 194 3.37 -6.97 29.96
CA LYS A 194 3.11 -5.53 29.85
C LYS A 194 4.39 -4.70 29.68
N GLU A 195 5.47 -5.11 30.33
CA GLU A 195 6.77 -4.46 30.27
C GLU A 195 7.36 -4.47 28.85
N LEU A 196 7.09 -5.52 28.07
CA LEU A 196 7.50 -5.59 26.66
C LEU A 196 6.69 -4.62 25.80
N LEU A 197 5.37 -4.54 26.02
CA LEU A 197 4.50 -3.60 25.30
C LEU A 197 4.88 -2.14 25.61
N GLU A 198 5.15 -1.84 26.88
CA GLU A 198 5.64 -0.52 27.30
C GLU A 198 7.01 -0.21 26.66
N ALA A 199 7.95 -1.16 26.66
CA ALA A 199 9.26 -1.00 26.02
C ALA A 199 9.14 -0.76 24.50
N TYR A 200 8.26 -1.49 23.82
CA TYR A 200 8.00 -1.29 22.41
C TYR A 200 7.37 0.08 22.13
N ALA A 201 6.33 0.49 22.88
CA ALA A 201 5.77 1.84 22.76
C ALA A 201 6.79 2.95 23.07
N ASN A 202 7.74 2.69 23.99
CA ASN A 202 8.86 3.58 24.27
C ASN A 202 9.85 3.73 23.11
N SER A 203 10.00 2.71 22.26
CA SER A 203 10.91 2.75 21.10
C SER A 203 10.44 3.72 20.01
N GLY A 204 9.14 4.02 19.96
CA GLY A 204 8.53 4.84 18.92
C GLY A 204 8.34 4.12 17.58
N GLU A 205 8.68 2.83 17.47
CA GLU A 205 8.60 2.09 16.22
C GLU A 205 7.17 1.97 15.69
N GLY A 206 6.14 2.06 16.53
CA GLY A 206 4.73 1.99 16.11
C GLY A 206 4.09 3.30 15.62
N VAL A 207 4.73 4.45 15.83
CA VAL A 207 4.02 5.75 15.82
C VAL A 207 3.46 6.15 14.44
N ASP A 208 4.12 5.75 13.36
CA ASP A 208 3.74 6.07 11.97
C ASP A 208 3.01 4.92 11.25
N ARG A 209 2.42 3.98 12.01
CA ARG A 209 1.85 2.73 11.50
C ARG A 209 0.45 2.48 12.06
N ALA A 210 -0.43 1.97 11.21
CA ALA A 210 -1.78 1.56 11.61
C ALA A 210 -1.71 0.48 12.70
N GLY A 211 -2.56 0.58 13.71
CA GLY A 211 -2.54 -0.31 14.88
C GLY A 211 -1.33 -0.15 15.80
N GLY A 212 -0.40 0.76 15.49
CA GLY A 212 0.72 1.08 16.37
C GLY A 212 1.81 0.00 16.46
N PHE A 213 1.94 -0.90 15.49
CA PHE A 213 3.00 -1.93 15.47
C PHE A 213 3.70 -2.04 14.12
N ALA A 214 4.87 -2.67 14.09
CA ALA A 214 5.70 -2.81 12.90
C ALA A 214 6.31 -4.22 12.80
N VAL A 215 6.00 -4.95 11.72
CA VAL A 215 6.72 -6.19 11.39
C VAL A 215 8.07 -5.91 10.71
N GLN A 216 8.19 -4.74 10.08
CA GLN A 216 9.37 -4.30 9.34
C GLN A 216 9.67 -2.83 9.62
N VAL A 217 10.97 -2.53 9.70
CA VAL A 217 11.48 -1.15 9.71
C VAL A 217 12.18 -0.83 8.39
N PRO A 218 11.98 0.39 7.85
CA PRO A 218 12.68 0.82 6.65
C PRO A 218 14.19 0.93 6.90
N LYS A 219 14.96 0.86 5.81
CA LYS A 219 16.42 0.99 5.83
C LYS A 219 16.86 2.26 6.57
N CYS A 220 17.83 2.13 7.47
CA CYS A 220 18.72 3.25 7.79
C CYS A 220 19.76 3.34 6.66
N GLU A 221 20.13 4.54 6.19
CA GLU A 221 21.06 4.73 5.05
C GLU A 221 22.42 3.98 5.19
N CYS A 222 22.76 3.54 6.41
CA CYS A 222 23.99 2.82 6.72
C CYS A 222 23.92 1.28 6.64
N LEU A 223 22.75 0.64 6.49
CA LEU A 223 22.61 -0.83 6.44
C LEU A 223 21.88 -1.32 5.17
N CYS A 224 22.49 -2.25 4.44
CA CYS A 224 22.04 -2.74 3.13
C CYS A 224 20.91 -3.80 3.17
N SER A 225 20.21 -4.00 4.27
CA SER A 225 19.15 -5.03 4.36
C SER A 225 17.99 -4.57 5.25
N SER A 226 16.75 -4.82 4.81
CA SER A 226 15.54 -4.60 5.62
C SER A 226 15.62 -5.45 6.88
N ILE A 227 15.38 -4.86 8.04
CA ILE A 227 15.49 -5.54 9.34
C ILE A 227 14.07 -5.83 9.82
N GLN A 228 13.85 -7.04 10.36
CA GLN A 228 12.64 -7.31 11.15
C GLN A 228 12.51 -6.22 12.22
N GLY A 229 11.36 -5.58 12.30
CA GLY A 229 11.09 -4.57 13.33
C GLY A 229 11.12 -5.20 14.72
N LEU A 230 11.30 -4.38 15.77
CA LEU A 230 11.09 -4.79 17.15
C LEU A 230 9.68 -5.36 17.37
N GLY A 231 8.70 -4.98 16.53
CA GLY A 231 7.34 -5.52 16.60
C GLY A 231 7.25 -7.00 16.24
N GLY A 232 8.30 -7.59 15.65
CA GLY A 232 8.43 -9.05 15.51
C GLY A 232 8.44 -9.80 16.85
N LEU A 233 8.77 -9.11 17.97
CA LEU A 233 8.67 -9.68 19.32
C LEU A 233 7.21 -9.82 19.79
N LEU A 234 6.29 -9.03 19.20
CA LEU A 234 4.89 -8.94 19.62
C LEU A 234 4.01 -9.97 18.93
N ILE A 235 4.42 -10.44 17.75
CA ILE A 235 3.60 -11.19 16.80
C ILE A 235 3.98 -12.66 16.82
N ARG A 236 2.99 -13.52 17.03
CA ARG A 236 3.14 -14.97 17.00
C ARG A 236 3.12 -15.51 15.57
N LYS A 237 2.22 -14.99 14.73
CA LYS A 237 1.94 -15.53 13.39
C LYS A 237 1.30 -14.46 12.50
N VAL A 238 1.58 -14.55 11.21
CA VAL A 238 0.87 -13.83 10.16
C VAL A 238 0.23 -14.86 9.23
N ASP A 239 -1.07 -14.75 9.00
CA ASP A 239 -1.86 -15.58 8.10
C ASP A 239 -2.36 -14.72 6.93
N GLY A 240 -1.62 -14.76 5.82
CA GLY A 240 -1.88 -13.96 4.61
C GLY A 240 -0.60 -13.35 4.03
N ASP A 241 -0.72 -12.20 3.38
CA ASP A 241 0.39 -11.49 2.75
C ASP A 241 1.19 -10.66 3.76
N TYR A 242 2.44 -11.05 4.01
CA TYR A 242 3.35 -10.28 4.86
C TYR A 242 3.57 -8.85 4.35
N GLN A 243 3.66 -8.63 3.03
CA GLN A 243 3.90 -7.30 2.45
C GLN A 243 2.69 -6.38 2.64
N ASN A 244 1.48 -6.94 2.67
CA ASN A 244 0.27 -6.24 3.08
C ASN A 244 0.41 -5.67 4.49
N VAL A 245 0.90 -6.47 5.45
CA VAL A 245 1.15 -6.02 6.84
C VAL A 245 2.22 -4.92 6.92
N VAL A 246 3.23 -4.96 6.04
CA VAL A 246 4.25 -3.90 5.94
C VAL A 246 3.65 -2.60 5.38
N GLY A 247 2.63 -2.72 4.52
CA GLY A 247 1.81 -1.61 4.03
C GLY A 247 1.64 -1.53 2.51
N PHE A 248 2.00 -2.57 1.75
CA PHE A 248 1.66 -2.66 0.31
C PHE A 248 1.59 -4.13 -0.16
N PRO A 249 0.42 -4.62 -0.63
CA PRO A 249 0.23 -6.01 -1.02
C PRO A 249 0.80 -6.30 -2.42
N VAL A 250 2.13 -6.37 -2.52
CA VAL A 250 2.84 -6.37 -3.81
C VAL A 250 2.47 -7.55 -4.71
N ALA A 251 2.23 -8.73 -4.13
CA ALA A 251 1.87 -9.92 -4.90
C ALA A 251 0.48 -9.76 -5.55
N SER A 252 -0.49 -9.25 -4.80
CA SER A 252 -1.85 -9.02 -5.29
C SER A 252 -1.93 -7.83 -6.21
N PHE A 253 -1.14 -6.78 -5.96
CA PHE A 253 -0.94 -5.68 -6.91
C PHE A 253 -0.43 -6.16 -8.27
N PHE A 254 0.55 -7.07 -8.31
CA PHE A 254 1.04 -7.58 -9.60
C PHE A 254 0.02 -8.41 -10.35
N LYS A 255 -0.69 -9.31 -9.66
CA LYS A 255 -1.77 -10.08 -10.28
C LYS A 255 -2.86 -9.16 -10.82
N PHE A 256 -3.19 -8.10 -10.06
CA PHE A 256 -4.15 -7.10 -10.50
C PHE A 256 -3.68 -6.35 -11.74
N LEU A 257 -2.40 -5.97 -11.80
CA LEU A 257 -1.82 -5.34 -12.97
C LEU A 257 -1.84 -6.28 -14.19
N GLU A 258 -1.57 -7.57 -14.02
CA GLU A 258 -1.69 -8.58 -15.09
C GLU A 258 -3.12 -8.68 -15.62
N VAL A 259 -4.11 -8.82 -14.73
CA VAL A 259 -5.53 -8.86 -15.10
C VAL A 259 -5.94 -7.60 -15.86
N LEU A 260 -5.52 -6.41 -15.40
CA LEU A 260 -5.80 -5.17 -16.12
C LEU A 260 -5.16 -5.13 -17.50
N CYS A 261 -3.94 -5.65 -17.65
CA CYS A 261 -3.28 -5.72 -18.95
C CYS A 261 -3.97 -6.67 -19.93
N GLU A 262 -4.69 -7.67 -19.43
CA GLU A 262 -5.44 -8.68 -20.20
C GLU A 262 -6.87 -8.26 -20.51
N GLU A 263 -7.56 -7.58 -19.58
CA GLU A 263 -8.97 -7.24 -19.71
C GLU A 263 -9.23 -5.84 -20.31
N GLU A 264 -8.29 -4.90 -20.17
CA GLU A 264 -8.43 -3.53 -20.65
C GLU A 264 -7.45 -3.28 -21.80
N ASP A 265 -7.93 -3.47 -23.04
CA ASP A 265 -7.14 -3.28 -24.26
C ASP A 265 -6.50 -1.88 -24.31
N ASP A 266 -7.15 -0.86 -23.76
CA ASP A 266 -6.69 0.53 -23.73
C ASP A 266 -5.74 0.86 -22.56
N PHE A 267 -5.45 -0.10 -21.67
CA PHE A 267 -4.61 0.14 -20.49
C PHE A 267 -3.16 0.50 -20.89
N LEU A 268 -2.80 1.75 -20.59
CA LEU A 268 -1.50 2.37 -20.89
C LEU A 268 -1.19 2.54 -22.39
N GLU A 269 -2.20 2.49 -23.25
CA GLU A 269 -2.04 2.68 -24.70
C GLU A 269 -2.11 4.14 -25.17
N VAL A 270 -2.40 5.07 -24.25
CA VAL A 270 -2.50 6.53 -24.51
C VAL A 270 -1.12 7.16 -24.69
#